data_AF-A0AAV7L7C2-F1
#
_entry.id   AF-A0AAV7L7C2-F1
#
_cell.length_a   1.000
_cell.length_b   1.000
_cell.length_c   1.000
_cell.angle_alpha   90.00
_cell.angle_beta   90.00
_cell.angle_gamma   90.00
#
_symmetry.space_group_name_H-M   'P 1'
#
loop_
_entity.id
_entity.type
_entity.pdbx_description
1 polymer ?
#
loop_
_entity_poly.entity_id
_entity_poly.type
_entity_poly.pdbx_seq_one_letter_code
_entity_poly.pdbx_strand_id
1 'polypeptide(L)'
;MVARAPGLASLIPLAVKERIWRREFIDIFTLLEIQVEGLDLTTVDKKEEERRERNRVRKERNFDNWLDAFRIMACIIVEKLPHCAKDLWLYESKIHEAQRQFTGEARLDYDKGFRLKMQAYPDMEWDEEDVAGYMHKMMISREARSWANKGEQPFRGSYQKGKHDRAKPYHKRQQLTQWKGQQQTNRATTAVCYKFEKDECTWGSACKFRHVCSTCGGGHPASECKRGGGSSTKREKDKKK
;
A
#
# COMPACT_ATOMS: atom_id res chain seq x y z
N MET A 1 18.09 -41.96 -16.92
CA MET A 1 16.67 -41.55 -16.71
C MET A 1 16.67 -40.13 -16.17
N VAL A 2 16.01 -39.18 -16.84
CA VAL A 2 15.89 -37.80 -16.34
C VAL A 2 14.55 -37.69 -15.63
N ALA A 3 14.57 -37.57 -14.31
CA ALA A 3 13.35 -37.27 -13.55
C ALA A 3 13.04 -35.76 -13.70
N ARG A 4 11.81 -35.42 -14.09
CA ARG A 4 11.33 -34.03 -14.05
C ARG A 4 11.06 -33.66 -12.60
N ALA A 5 11.58 -32.52 -12.16
CA ALA A 5 11.21 -31.96 -10.87
C ALA A 5 9.69 -31.76 -10.81
N PRO A 6 9.05 -32.00 -9.66
CA PRO A 6 7.63 -31.70 -9.48
C PRO A 6 7.39 -30.21 -9.77
N GLY A 7 6.31 -29.91 -10.51
CA GLY A 7 5.97 -28.53 -10.87
C GLY A 7 5.73 -27.69 -9.61
N LEU A 8 6.06 -26.39 -9.67
CA LEU A 8 5.95 -25.47 -8.51
C LEU A 8 4.55 -25.47 -7.87
N ALA A 9 3.51 -25.68 -8.67
CA ALA A 9 2.11 -25.73 -8.22
C ALA A 9 1.62 -27.12 -7.76
N SER A 10 2.45 -28.16 -7.81
CA SER A 10 2.03 -29.56 -7.58
C SER A 10 1.58 -29.84 -6.15
N LEU A 11 2.17 -29.14 -5.17
CA LEU A 11 1.85 -29.29 -3.74
C LEU A 11 0.66 -28.43 -3.31
N ILE A 12 0.12 -27.59 -4.20
CA ILE A 12 -0.99 -26.70 -3.86
C ILE A 12 -2.33 -27.47 -3.99
N PRO A 13 -3.14 -27.55 -2.92
CA PRO A 13 -4.42 -28.25 -2.94
C PRO A 13 -5.35 -27.74 -4.05
N LEU A 14 -6.12 -28.65 -4.65
CA LEU A 14 -7.04 -28.32 -5.76
C LEU A 14 -8.03 -27.22 -5.37
N ALA A 15 -8.56 -27.24 -4.14
CA ALA A 15 -9.48 -26.22 -3.64
C ALA A 15 -8.85 -24.80 -3.67
N VAL A 16 -7.55 -24.67 -3.42
CA VAL A 16 -6.84 -23.39 -3.52
C VAL A 16 -6.64 -23.00 -4.98
N LYS A 17 -6.27 -23.96 -5.85
CA LYS A 17 -6.13 -23.71 -7.30
C LYS A 17 -7.43 -23.22 -7.93
N GLU A 18 -8.56 -23.84 -7.58
CA GLU A 18 -9.88 -23.46 -8.10
C GLU A 18 -10.25 -22.02 -7.75
N ARG A 19 -9.93 -21.57 -6.54
CA ARG A 19 -10.14 -20.17 -6.13
C ARG A 19 -9.31 -19.21 -6.98
N ILE A 20 -8.05 -19.55 -7.25
CA ILE A 20 -7.18 -18.76 -8.14
C ILE A 20 -7.76 -18.71 -9.56
N TRP A 21 -8.23 -19.85 -10.10
CA TRP A 21 -8.85 -19.89 -11.43
C TRP A 21 -10.16 -19.10 -11.51
N ARG A 22 -10.91 -19.02 -10.40
CA ARG A 22 -12.10 -18.14 -10.27
C ARG A 22 -11.75 -16.66 -10.07
N ARG A 23 -10.46 -16.29 -10.15
CA ARG A 23 -9.95 -14.92 -9.89
C ARG A 23 -10.30 -14.41 -8.50
N GLU A 24 -10.52 -15.32 -7.53
CA GLU A 24 -10.67 -14.92 -6.14
C GLU A 24 -9.34 -14.43 -5.61
N PHE A 25 -9.37 -13.33 -4.86
CA PHE A 25 -8.21 -12.80 -4.18
C PHE A 25 -7.75 -13.78 -3.11
N ILE A 26 -6.50 -14.24 -3.25
CA ILE A 26 -5.78 -15.01 -2.25
C ILE A 26 -4.52 -14.24 -1.89
N ASP A 27 -4.16 -14.22 -0.59
CA ASP A 27 -2.88 -13.67 -0.18
C ASP A 27 -1.76 -14.63 -0.60
N ILE A 28 -0.99 -14.29 -1.64
CA ILE A 28 -0.08 -15.23 -2.29
C ILE A 28 1.03 -15.75 -1.35
N PHE A 29 1.35 -15.03 -0.27
CA PHE A 29 2.28 -15.51 0.74
C PHE A 29 1.82 -16.81 1.41
N THR A 30 0.51 -17.08 1.46
CA THR A 30 -0.01 -18.36 1.97
C THR A 30 0.35 -19.54 1.06
N LEU A 31 0.65 -19.30 -0.23
CA LEU A 31 1.09 -20.35 -1.15
C LEU A 31 2.47 -20.89 -0.77
N LEU A 32 3.36 -20.02 -0.27
CA LEU A 32 4.66 -20.44 0.25
C LEU A 32 4.54 -21.26 1.54
N GLU A 33 3.58 -20.92 2.40
CA GLU A 33 3.33 -21.64 3.64
C GLU A 33 2.83 -23.07 3.34
N ILE A 34 1.88 -23.20 2.40
CA ILE A 34 1.38 -24.50 1.94
C ILE A 34 2.50 -25.35 1.32
N GLN A 35 3.39 -24.74 0.53
CA GLN A 35 4.46 -25.47 -0.15
C GLN A 35 5.51 -26.03 0.82
N VAL A 36 5.72 -25.37 1.96
CA VAL A 36 6.57 -25.88 3.04
C VAL A 36 5.89 -27.04 3.77
N GLU A 37 4.57 -26.95 4.01
CA GLU A 37 3.80 -27.97 4.73
C GLU A 37 3.53 -29.23 3.89
N GLY A 38 3.33 -29.09 2.57
CA GLY A 38 3.10 -30.21 1.66
C GLY A 38 4.29 -31.17 1.51
N LEU A 39 5.47 -30.79 2.01
CA LEU A 39 6.66 -31.65 2.07
C LEU A 39 6.75 -32.46 3.37
N ASP A 40 5.94 -32.13 4.39
CA ASP A 40 5.88 -32.81 5.69
C ASP A 40 4.62 -33.69 5.80
N LEU A 41 4.46 -34.61 4.83
CA LEU A 41 3.35 -35.57 4.81
C LEU A 41 3.72 -36.82 5.63
N THR A 42 3.59 -36.71 6.94
CA THR A 42 3.34 -37.86 7.83
C THR A 42 1.90 -37.78 8.34
N THR A 43 1.28 -38.91 8.70
CA THR A 43 -0.09 -38.94 9.23
C THR A 43 -0.10 -38.24 10.59
N VAL A 44 -0.51 -36.98 10.61
CA VAL A 44 -0.47 -36.16 11.81
C VAL A 44 -1.80 -36.24 12.55
N ASP A 45 -1.75 -36.51 13.86
CA ASP A 45 -2.94 -36.46 14.72
C ASP A 45 -3.56 -35.06 14.73
N LYS A 46 -4.90 -34.98 14.82
CA LYS A 46 -5.67 -33.71 14.87
C LYS A 46 -5.12 -32.69 15.88
N LYS A 47 -4.65 -33.16 17.03
CA LYS A 47 -4.03 -32.30 18.07
C LYS A 47 -2.70 -31.71 17.63
N GLU A 48 -1.94 -32.44 16.83
CA GLU A 48 -0.65 -31.99 16.33
C GLU A 48 -0.82 -31.07 15.10
N GLU A 49 -1.85 -31.28 14.27
CA GLU A 49 -2.29 -30.32 13.25
C GLU A 49 -2.68 -28.97 13.87
N GLU A 50 -3.50 -28.96 14.93
CA GLU A 50 -3.85 -27.73 15.67
C GLU A 50 -2.63 -27.06 16.31
N ARG A 51 -1.63 -27.84 16.75
CA ARG A 51 -0.37 -27.32 17.29
C ARG A 51 0.50 -26.71 16.18
N ARG A 52 0.54 -27.35 15.01
CA ARG A 52 1.29 -26.87 13.82
C ARG A 52 0.70 -25.55 13.33
N GLU A 53 -0.62 -25.46 13.20
CA GLU A 53 -1.31 -24.21 12.82
C GLU A 53 -1.04 -23.09 13.84
N ARG A 54 -1.10 -23.40 15.14
CA ARG A 54 -0.81 -22.41 16.21
C ARG A 54 0.64 -21.93 16.21
N ASN A 55 1.57 -22.79 15.80
CA ASN A 55 2.99 -22.49 15.71
C ASN A 55 3.41 -22.07 14.29
N ARG A 56 2.44 -21.85 13.39
CA ARG A 56 2.73 -21.54 11.99
C ARG A 56 3.46 -20.21 11.89
N VAL A 57 4.69 -20.27 11.39
CA VAL A 57 5.49 -19.08 11.16
C VAL A 57 5.05 -18.49 9.83
N ARG A 58 4.35 -17.35 9.90
CA ARG A 58 3.98 -16.59 8.70
C ARG A 58 5.20 -16.17 7.93
N LYS A 59 5.16 -16.30 6.60
CA LYS A 59 6.25 -15.84 5.74
C LYS A 59 6.34 -14.31 5.80
N GLU A 60 7.58 -13.80 5.86
CA GLU A 60 7.83 -12.37 5.86
C GLU A 60 7.34 -11.74 4.55
N ARG A 61 6.69 -10.58 4.63
CA ARG A 61 6.16 -9.86 3.47
C ARG A 61 7.25 -9.01 2.81
N ASN A 62 8.22 -9.68 2.19
CA ASN A 62 9.29 -9.07 1.41
C ASN A 62 9.13 -9.38 -0.09
N PHE A 63 10.00 -8.78 -0.92
CA PHE A 63 9.90 -8.92 -2.38
C PHE A 63 10.27 -10.33 -2.86
N ASP A 64 11.28 -10.95 -2.26
CA ASP A 64 11.74 -12.28 -2.67
C ASP A 64 10.66 -13.34 -2.43
N ASN A 65 10.06 -13.32 -1.23
CA ASN A 65 8.91 -14.17 -0.91
C ASN A 65 7.70 -13.86 -1.80
N TRP A 66 7.48 -12.58 -2.15
CA TRP A 66 6.41 -12.23 -3.10
C TRP A 66 6.68 -12.83 -4.49
N LEU A 67 7.92 -12.77 -4.96
CA LEU A 67 8.30 -13.28 -6.28
C LEU A 67 8.14 -14.80 -6.35
N ASP A 68 8.59 -15.52 -5.33
CA ASP A 68 8.42 -16.98 -5.26
C ASP A 68 6.93 -17.37 -5.16
N ALA A 69 6.15 -16.66 -4.34
CA ALA A 69 4.71 -16.83 -4.25
C ALA A 69 4.00 -16.54 -5.58
N PHE A 70 4.40 -15.47 -6.26
CA PHE A 70 3.83 -15.06 -7.53
C PHE A 70 4.11 -16.10 -8.62
N ARG A 71 5.31 -16.67 -8.67
CA ARG A 71 5.64 -17.77 -9.61
C ARG A 71 4.75 -18.98 -9.41
N ILE A 72 4.47 -19.37 -8.16
CA ILE A 72 3.53 -20.46 -7.87
C ILE A 72 2.13 -20.12 -8.41
N MET A 73 1.62 -18.92 -8.11
CA MET A 73 0.33 -18.46 -8.60
C MET A 73 0.29 -18.41 -10.14
N ALA A 74 1.33 -17.89 -10.79
CA ALA A 74 1.45 -17.82 -12.24
C ALA A 74 1.41 -19.22 -12.86
N CYS A 75 2.16 -20.19 -12.30
CA CYS A 75 2.09 -21.59 -12.70
C CYS A 75 0.66 -22.15 -12.60
N ILE A 76 -0.06 -21.87 -11.52
CA ILE A 76 -1.47 -22.30 -11.36
C ILE A 76 -2.34 -21.68 -12.44
N ILE A 77 -2.23 -20.37 -12.70
CA ILE A 77 -3.05 -19.68 -13.68
C ILE A 77 -2.85 -20.27 -15.09
N VAL A 78 -1.59 -20.48 -15.51
CA VAL A 78 -1.29 -21.00 -16.86
C VAL A 78 -1.69 -22.46 -17.06
N GLU A 79 -1.97 -23.24 -16.00
CA GLU A 79 -2.56 -24.59 -16.12
C GLU A 79 -3.94 -24.56 -16.82
N LYS A 80 -4.70 -23.46 -16.68
CA LYS A 80 -6.04 -23.30 -17.29
C LYS A 80 -6.10 -22.18 -18.34
N LEU A 81 -5.25 -21.17 -18.22
CA LEU A 81 -5.26 -19.97 -19.07
C LEU A 81 -3.87 -19.77 -19.69
N PRO A 82 -3.39 -20.65 -20.58
CA PRO A 82 -2.03 -20.54 -21.12
C PRO A 82 -1.80 -19.25 -21.93
N HIS A 83 -2.84 -18.65 -22.49
CA HIS A 83 -2.75 -17.41 -23.27
C HIS A 83 -2.28 -16.20 -22.43
N CYS A 84 -2.56 -16.18 -21.12
CA CYS A 84 -2.17 -15.06 -20.25
C CYS A 84 -0.71 -15.17 -19.74
N ALA A 85 0.05 -16.18 -20.16
CA ALA A 85 1.42 -16.40 -19.69
C ALA A 85 2.29 -15.16 -19.92
N LYS A 86 2.26 -14.57 -21.13
CA LYS A 86 3.02 -13.36 -21.46
C LYS A 86 2.63 -12.19 -20.54
N ASP A 87 1.35 -12.05 -20.22
CA ASP A 87 0.81 -10.92 -19.47
C ASP A 87 1.20 -11.00 -17.99
N LEU A 88 1.28 -12.22 -17.44
CA LEU A 88 1.82 -12.48 -16.12
C LEU A 88 3.31 -12.09 -15.99
N TRP A 89 4.11 -12.35 -17.02
CA TRP A 89 5.53 -11.93 -17.05
C TRP A 89 5.69 -10.41 -17.16
N LEU A 90 4.83 -9.75 -17.95
CA LEU A 90 4.79 -8.29 -18.03
C LEU A 90 4.39 -7.67 -16.69
N TYR A 91 3.41 -8.27 -16.01
CA TYR A 91 3.00 -7.87 -14.68
C TYR A 91 4.14 -8.03 -13.66
N GLU A 92 4.81 -9.18 -13.62
CA GLU A 92 5.97 -9.42 -12.75
C GLU A 92 7.08 -8.38 -12.98
N SER A 93 7.42 -8.14 -14.26
CA SER A 93 8.44 -7.15 -14.65
C SER A 93 8.09 -5.75 -14.15
N LYS A 94 6.81 -5.36 -14.18
CA LYS A 94 6.30 -4.09 -13.65
C LYS A 94 6.48 -3.98 -12.13
N ILE A 95 6.17 -5.03 -11.37
CA ILE A 95 6.38 -5.03 -9.91
C ILE A 95 7.88 -5.03 -9.57
N HIS A 96 8.69 -5.78 -10.33
CA HIS A 96 10.14 -5.81 -10.18
C HIS A 96 10.78 -4.44 -10.50
N GLU A 97 10.32 -3.74 -11.53
CA GLU A 97 10.73 -2.36 -11.82
C GLU A 97 10.41 -1.44 -10.64
N ALA A 98 9.20 -1.56 -10.07
CA ALA A 98 8.81 -0.78 -8.91
C ALA A 98 9.70 -1.07 -7.68
N GLN A 99 10.16 -2.31 -7.51
CA GLN A 99 11.11 -2.68 -6.45
C GLN A 99 12.47 -1.96 -6.62
N ARG A 100 12.90 -1.67 -7.84
CA ARG A 100 14.15 -0.92 -8.10
C ARG A 100 14.00 0.58 -7.84
N GLN A 101 12.81 1.13 -8.08
CA GLN A 101 12.56 2.57 -8.01
C GLN A 101 12.06 3.05 -6.65
N PHE A 102 11.31 2.20 -5.93
CA PHE A 102 10.59 2.56 -4.72
C PHE A 102 11.01 1.68 -3.53
N THR A 103 10.96 2.22 -2.33
CA THR A 103 11.34 1.51 -1.09
C THR A 103 10.10 1.21 -0.24
N GLY A 104 10.25 0.33 0.74
CA GLY A 104 9.14 -0.04 1.62
C GLY A 104 8.12 -0.90 0.89
N GLU A 105 6.86 -0.85 1.33
CA GLU A 105 5.84 -1.82 0.93
C GLU A 105 5.02 -1.48 -0.32
N ALA A 106 5.25 -0.31 -0.94
CA ALA A 106 4.40 0.23 -2.01
C ALA A 106 4.11 -0.74 -3.16
N ARG A 107 5.12 -1.49 -3.62
CA ARG A 107 4.98 -2.51 -4.67
C ARG A 107 4.05 -3.67 -4.29
N LEU A 108 4.09 -4.11 -3.03
CA LEU A 108 3.20 -5.16 -2.53
C LEU A 108 1.80 -4.63 -2.26
N ASP A 109 1.69 -3.38 -1.82
CA ASP A 109 0.40 -2.71 -1.65
C ASP A 109 -0.28 -2.43 -2.99
N TYR A 110 0.50 -2.10 -4.01
CA TYR A 110 0.02 -2.01 -5.39
C TYR A 110 -0.43 -3.38 -5.90
N ASP A 111 0.41 -4.43 -5.78
CA ASP A 111 0.03 -5.78 -6.20
C ASP A 111 -1.27 -6.25 -5.54
N LYS A 112 -1.39 -6.07 -4.22
CA LYS A 112 -2.59 -6.39 -3.47
C LYS A 112 -3.80 -5.63 -4.00
N GLY A 113 -3.66 -4.34 -4.26
CA GLY A 113 -4.72 -3.49 -4.80
C GLY A 113 -5.16 -3.91 -6.21
N PHE A 114 -4.19 -4.20 -7.08
CA PHE A 114 -4.42 -4.67 -8.44
C PHE A 114 -5.19 -6.00 -8.46
N ARG A 115 -4.75 -6.98 -7.67
CA ARG A 115 -5.43 -8.29 -7.60
C ARG A 115 -6.83 -8.22 -6.98
N LEU A 116 -7.06 -7.31 -6.04
CA LEU A 116 -8.42 -7.03 -5.53
C LEU A 116 -9.31 -6.41 -6.61
N LYS A 117 -8.76 -5.53 -7.47
CA LYS A 117 -9.48 -5.01 -8.64
C LYS A 117 -9.78 -6.10 -9.66
N MET A 118 -8.82 -6.97 -9.97
CA MET A 118 -9.03 -8.13 -10.87
C MET A 118 -10.18 -9.05 -10.42
N GLN A 119 -10.38 -9.20 -9.10
CA GLN A 119 -11.54 -9.92 -8.57
C GLN A 119 -12.85 -9.14 -8.79
N ALA A 120 -12.83 -7.83 -8.60
CA ALA A 120 -14.02 -6.97 -8.73
C ALA A 120 -14.42 -6.71 -10.20
N TYR A 121 -13.47 -6.77 -11.13
CA TYR A 121 -13.65 -6.49 -12.55
C TYR A 121 -13.17 -7.71 -13.36
N PRO A 122 -14.06 -8.66 -13.70
CA PRO A 122 -13.69 -9.91 -14.37
C PRO A 122 -13.04 -9.72 -15.75
N ASP A 123 -13.37 -8.63 -16.44
CA ASP A 123 -12.85 -8.30 -17.77
C ASP A 123 -11.43 -7.70 -17.73
N MET A 124 -10.92 -7.35 -16.54
CA MET A 124 -9.59 -6.80 -16.37
C MET A 124 -8.52 -7.85 -16.71
N GLU A 125 -7.51 -7.50 -17.49
CA GLU A 125 -6.42 -8.40 -17.86
C GLU A 125 -5.12 -8.07 -17.09
N TRP A 126 -4.16 -9.00 -17.10
CA TRP A 126 -2.90 -8.84 -16.34
C TRP A 126 -1.94 -7.80 -16.96
N ASP A 127 -2.05 -7.56 -18.26
CA ASP A 127 -1.31 -6.55 -19.01
C ASP A 127 -1.94 -5.16 -18.92
N GLU A 128 -3.19 -5.04 -18.49
CA GLU A 128 -3.82 -3.74 -18.24
C GLU A 128 -3.07 -2.91 -17.18
N GLU A 129 -2.94 -1.62 -17.47
CA GLU A 129 -2.24 -0.68 -16.60
C GLU A 129 -3.21 0.01 -15.62
N ASP A 130 -3.14 -0.36 -14.35
CA ASP A 130 -3.73 0.45 -13.27
C ASP A 130 -2.83 1.66 -12.95
N VAL A 131 -2.66 2.57 -13.91
CA VAL A 131 -1.77 3.74 -13.80
C VAL A 131 -2.12 4.59 -12.58
N ALA A 132 -3.41 4.79 -12.32
CA ALA A 132 -3.89 5.58 -11.18
C ALA A 132 -3.55 4.90 -9.84
N GLY A 133 -3.80 3.59 -9.72
CA GLY A 133 -3.42 2.82 -8.53
C GLY A 133 -1.91 2.76 -8.33
N TYR A 134 -1.15 2.57 -9.41
CA TYR A 134 0.30 2.58 -9.42
C TYR A 134 0.86 3.92 -8.92
N MET A 135 0.46 5.02 -9.57
CA MET A 135 0.89 6.36 -9.17
C MET A 135 0.51 6.68 -7.72
N HIS A 136 -0.71 6.37 -7.31
CA HIS A 136 -1.15 6.61 -5.93
C HIS A 136 -0.29 5.88 -4.90
N LYS A 137 -0.05 4.57 -5.10
CA LYS A 137 0.74 3.75 -4.16
C LYS A 137 2.22 4.14 -4.15
N MET A 138 2.78 4.47 -5.31
CA MET A 138 4.19 4.83 -5.44
C MET A 138 4.49 6.25 -4.94
N MET A 139 3.60 7.22 -5.17
CA MET A 139 3.76 8.60 -4.67
C MET A 139 3.67 8.69 -3.14
N ILE A 140 2.78 7.92 -2.51
CA ILE A 140 2.70 7.85 -1.04
C ILE A 140 4.01 7.32 -0.42
N SER A 141 4.67 6.33 -1.03
CA SER A 141 5.98 5.87 -0.54
C SER A 141 7.11 6.87 -0.77
N ARG A 142 7.06 7.63 -1.87
CA ARG A 142 8.01 8.71 -2.15
C ARG A 142 7.90 9.84 -1.11
N GLU A 143 6.69 10.19 -0.70
CA GLU A 143 6.42 11.19 0.36
C GLU A 143 6.82 10.70 1.76
N ALA A 144 6.67 9.40 2.05
CA ALA A 144 7.17 8.81 3.30
C ALA A 144 8.69 9.03 3.46
N ARG A 145 9.45 8.99 2.35
CA ARG A 145 10.88 9.36 2.31
C ARG A 145 11.12 10.86 2.55
N SER A 146 10.26 11.74 2.03
CA SER A 146 10.35 13.19 2.26
C SER A 146 10.15 13.55 3.73
N TRP A 147 9.27 12.85 4.44
CA TRP A 147 9.06 13.04 5.88
C TRP A 147 10.13 12.35 6.75
N ALA A 148 10.61 11.17 6.35
CA ALA A 148 11.73 10.50 7.03
C ALA A 148 13.04 11.31 6.92
N ASN A 149 13.36 11.86 5.74
CA ASN A 149 14.54 12.73 5.54
C ASN A 149 14.41 14.13 6.19
N LYS A 150 13.21 14.57 6.58
CA LYS A 150 13.03 15.81 7.34
C LYS A 150 13.34 15.65 8.84
N GLY A 151 13.52 14.41 9.32
CA GLY A 151 13.96 14.12 10.69
C GLY A 151 15.47 14.21 10.89
N GLU A 152 16.26 14.24 9.81
CA GLU A 152 17.72 14.29 9.84
C GLU A 152 18.23 15.45 8.97
N GLN A 153 18.13 16.68 9.49
CA GLN A 153 18.95 17.78 8.99
C GLN A 153 20.19 17.88 9.88
N PRO A 154 21.42 17.66 9.38
CA PRO A 154 22.61 18.05 10.11
C PRO A 154 22.62 19.57 10.17
N PHE A 155 22.59 20.11 11.38
CA PHE A 155 22.66 21.53 11.68
C PHE A 155 23.81 22.21 10.88
N ARG A 156 23.49 22.86 9.75
CA ARG A 156 24.38 23.86 9.13
C ARG A 156 24.17 25.20 9.84
N GLY A 157 24.61 25.28 11.09
CA GLY A 157 24.86 26.55 11.76
C GLY A 157 26.24 27.05 11.37
N SER A 158 26.29 28.18 10.66
CA SER A 158 27.51 28.93 10.39
C SER A 158 28.15 29.38 11.71
N TYR A 159 29.22 28.71 12.14
CA TYR A 159 29.95 29.06 13.35
C TYR A 159 30.95 30.18 13.03
N GLN A 160 30.63 31.41 13.42
CA GLN A 160 31.62 32.48 13.55
C GLN A 160 32.39 32.28 14.86
N LYS A 161 33.72 32.33 14.75
CA LYS A 161 34.70 32.02 15.79
C LYS A 161 34.85 33.21 16.75
N GLY A 162 34.16 33.16 17.89
CA GLY A 162 34.36 34.05 19.04
C GLY A 162 35.04 33.32 20.20
N LYS A 163 35.93 34.01 20.91
CA LYS A 163 36.93 33.49 21.86
C LYS A 163 36.34 33.09 23.23
N HIS A 164 37.05 32.15 23.87
CA HIS A 164 37.01 31.61 25.25
C HIS A 164 36.19 32.36 26.33
N ASP A 165 35.42 31.60 27.14
CA ASP A 165 35.80 31.29 28.54
C ASP A 165 34.81 30.35 29.29
N ARG A 166 35.41 29.37 29.99
CA ARG A 166 35.06 28.73 31.29
C ARG A 166 33.68 28.04 31.56
N ALA A 167 33.73 26.71 31.46
CA ALA A 167 33.08 25.60 32.18
C ALA A 167 32.03 25.78 33.34
N LYS A 168 30.96 24.93 33.22
CA LYS A 168 30.12 24.19 34.22
C LYS A 168 29.02 24.95 35.02
N PRO A 169 28.00 24.28 35.61
CA PRO A 169 27.31 23.01 35.29
C PRO A 169 25.75 23.10 35.35
N TYR A 170 25.09 21.97 35.05
CA TYR A 170 23.65 21.71 35.08
C TYR A 170 22.94 22.04 36.40
N HIS A 171 21.83 22.79 36.36
CA HIS A 171 20.64 22.59 37.22
C HIS A 171 19.42 23.42 36.75
N LYS A 172 18.24 22.82 36.98
CA LYS A 172 16.91 23.43 37.26
C LYS A 172 15.84 23.35 36.16
N ARG A 173 14.92 22.43 36.43
CA ARG A 173 13.53 22.31 35.95
C ARG A 173 12.65 23.40 36.58
N GLN A 174 11.90 24.15 35.77
CA GLN A 174 10.53 24.68 35.98
C GLN A 174 10.18 25.59 34.78
N GLN A 175 9.24 25.19 33.92
CA GLN A 175 7.79 25.47 33.91
C GLN A 175 7.37 26.78 33.19
N LEU A 176 6.55 26.56 32.16
CA LEU A 176 5.45 27.38 31.62
C LEU A 176 5.74 28.77 31.04
N THR A 177 5.80 28.84 29.70
CA THR A 177 5.03 29.85 28.95
C THR A 177 4.30 29.20 27.76
N GLN A 178 3.02 28.99 28.01
CA GLN A 178 1.87 28.94 27.11
C GLN A 178 2.13 29.40 25.65
N TRP A 179 2.12 28.46 24.72
CA TRP A 179 1.76 28.70 23.32
C TRP A 179 0.48 27.93 23.00
N LYS A 180 -0.62 28.69 22.95
CA LYS A 180 -1.93 28.25 22.46
C LYS A 180 -1.91 28.30 20.93
N GLY A 181 -2.04 27.14 20.31
CA GLY A 181 -2.16 26.94 18.86
C GLY A 181 -2.73 25.56 18.58
N GLN A 182 -3.83 25.26 19.26
CA GLN A 182 -4.53 23.99 19.25
C GLN A 182 -5.52 23.98 18.09
N GLN A 183 -5.31 23.15 17.06
CA GLN A 183 -6.39 22.36 16.46
C GLN A 183 -5.83 20.99 16.04
N GLN A 184 -6.40 19.98 16.68
CA GLN A 184 -5.95 18.59 16.74
C GLN A 184 -6.17 17.91 15.39
N THR A 185 -5.11 17.41 14.78
CA THR A 185 -5.23 16.55 13.59
C THR A 185 -5.62 15.16 14.05
N ASN A 186 -6.87 14.77 13.80
CA ASN A 186 -7.31 13.40 14.03
C ASN A 186 -6.39 12.44 13.25
N ARG A 187 -5.77 11.56 14.03
CA ARG A 187 -4.93 10.47 13.58
C ARG A 187 -5.78 9.43 12.85
N ALA A 188 -5.18 8.88 11.78
CA ALA A 188 -5.42 7.53 11.25
C ALA A 188 -6.29 7.31 9.98
N THR A 189 -6.62 8.34 9.18
CA THR A 189 -7.02 8.08 7.78
C THR A 189 -6.39 9.08 6.81
N THR A 190 -5.76 8.58 5.74
CA THR A 190 -5.26 9.40 4.60
C THR A 190 -6.38 10.00 3.76
N ALA A 191 -7.64 9.57 3.95
CA ALA A 191 -8.79 10.03 3.19
C ALA A 191 -9.33 11.40 3.67
N VAL A 192 -9.69 12.25 2.70
CA VAL A 192 -10.31 13.57 2.88
C VAL A 192 -11.83 13.40 3.06
N CYS A 193 -12.44 14.21 3.93
CA CYS A 193 -13.88 14.19 4.14
C CYS A 193 -14.61 14.85 2.97
N TYR A 194 -15.25 14.05 2.12
CA TYR A 194 -16.04 14.56 0.98
C TYR A 194 -17.24 15.42 1.41
N LYS A 195 -17.85 15.13 2.57
CA LYS A 195 -18.95 15.98 3.10
C LYS A 195 -18.45 17.35 3.55
N PHE A 196 -17.23 17.42 4.09
CA PHE A 196 -16.61 18.70 4.44
C PHE A 196 -16.28 19.50 3.19
N GLU A 197 -15.86 18.85 2.11
CA GLU A 197 -15.59 19.51 0.83
C GLU A 197 -16.80 20.26 0.26
N LYS A 198 -18.01 19.76 0.52
CA LYS A 198 -19.31 20.35 0.15
C LYS A 198 -19.93 21.25 1.21
N ASP A 199 -19.25 21.50 2.32
CA ASP A 199 -19.78 22.24 3.47
C ASP A 199 -21.03 21.59 4.12
N GLU A 200 -21.11 20.25 4.07
CA GLU A 200 -22.23 19.45 4.59
C GLU A 200 -21.81 18.57 5.79
N CYS A 201 -20.60 18.74 6.33
CA CYS A 201 -20.11 17.93 7.45
C CYS A 201 -20.52 18.50 8.80
N THR A 202 -21.37 17.76 9.53
CA THR A 202 -21.82 18.13 10.88
C THR A 202 -20.95 17.59 12.01
N TRP A 203 -19.97 16.72 11.71
CA TRP A 203 -19.13 16.05 12.72
C TRP A 203 -17.97 16.89 13.23
N GLY A 204 -17.67 18.04 12.61
CA GLY A 204 -16.62 18.96 13.06
C GLY A 204 -15.28 18.27 13.32
N SER A 205 -14.67 18.53 14.48
CA SER A 205 -13.41 17.91 14.91
C SER A 205 -13.52 16.43 15.31
N ALA A 206 -14.73 15.90 15.48
CA ALA A 206 -14.96 14.47 15.73
C ALA A 206 -15.05 13.66 14.42
N CYS A 207 -14.94 14.30 13.26
CA CYS A 207 -14.95 13.61 11.98
C CYS A 207 -13.76 12.66 11.86
N LYS A 208 -14.05 11.41 11.47
CA LYS A 208 -13.03 10.38 11.21
C LYS A 208 -12.11 10.74 10.05
N PHE A 209 -12.62 11.52 9.09
CA PHE A 209 -11.91 11.93 7.88
C PHE A 209 -11.32 13.33 8.02
N ARG A 210 -10.27 13.62 7.25
CA ARG A 210 -9.58 14.92 7.34
C ARG A 210 -10.41 16.05 6.71
N HIS A 211 -10.57 17.15 7.44
CA HIS A 211 -11.19 18.39 6.96
C HIS A 211 -10.14 19.30 6.31
N VAL A 212 -9.86 19.06 5.03
CA VAL A 212 -8.92 19.86 4.24
C VAL A 212 -9.48 20.08 2.83
N CYS A 213 -9.20 21.25 2.24
CA CYS A 213 -9.55 21.57 0.86
C CYS A 213 -8.73 20.68 -0.11
N SER A 214 -9.39 20.05 -1.06
CA SER A 214 -8.76 19.23 -2.10
C SER A 214 -7.85 20.02 -3.04
N THR A 215 -8.13 21.31 -3.25
CA THR A 215 -7.39 22.17 -4.19
C THR A 215 -6.13 22.77 -3.58
N CYS A 216 -6.14 23.16 -2.31
CA CYS A 216 -5.03 23.90 -1.69
C CYS A 216 -4.51 23.33 -0.36
N GLY A 217 -5.18 22.30 0.19
CA GLY A 217 -4.85 21.70 1.49
C GLY A 217 -5.22 22.56 2.71
N GLY A 218 -5.91 23.69 2.53
CA GLY A 218 -6.33 24.58 3.63
C GLY A 218 -7.51 24.05 4.45
N GLY A 219 -7.67 24.54 5.68
CA GLY A 219 -8.77 24.17 6.60
C GLY A 219 -10.10 24.87 6.28
N HIS A 220 -10.51 24.89 5.01
CA HIS A 220 -11.76 25.46 4.54
C HIS A 220 -12.41 24.50 3.52
N PRO A 221 -13.73 24.54 3.31
CA PRO A 221 -14.40 23.77 2.26
C PRO A 221 -13.92 24.20 0.86
N ALA A 222 -14.16 23.38 -0.16
CA ALA A 222 -13.72 23.70 -1.53
C ALA A 222 -14.44 24.94 -2.09
N SER A 223 -15.67 25.20 -1.63
CA SER A 223 -16.47 26.38 -1.97
C SER A 223 -15.79 27.72 -1.63
N GLU A 224 -14.98 27.75 -0.56
CA GLU A 224 -14.31 28.97 -0.09
C GLU A 224 -12.84 29.06 -0.52
N CYS A 225 -12.42 28.21 -1.47
CA CYS A 225 -11.04 28.16 -1.92
C CYS A 225 -10.65 29.35 -2.80
N LYS A 226 -9.95 30.33 -2.21
CA LYS A 226 -9.42 31.51 -2.92
C LYS A 226 -8.33 31.19 -3.97
N ARG A 227 -7.83 29.95 -4.04
CA ARG A 227 -6.82 29.51 -5.03
C ARG A 227 -7.44 28.78 -6.24
N GLY A 228 -8.75 28.55 -6.24
CA GLY A 228 -9.49 27.86 -7.31
C GLY A 228 -10.26 28.81 -8.21
N GLY A 229 -9.59 29.42 -9.19
CA GLY A 229 -10.27 30.13 -10.28
C GLY A 229 -10.90 29.15 -11.28
N GLY A 230 -12.18 28.81 -11.07
CA GLY A 230 -13.20 28.47 -12.08
C GLY A 230 -12.92 27.41 -13.16
N SER A 231 -13.56 26.24 -13.03
CA SER A 231 -14.05 25.46 -14.18
C SER A 231 -15.58 25.51 -14.16
N SER A 232 -16.13 26.56 -14.76
CA SER A 232 -17.56 26.63 -15.08
C SER A 232 -17.82 25.80 -16.33
N THR A 233 -18.44 24.63 -16.17
CA THR A 233 -19.03 23.88 -17.28
C THR A 233 -20.17 24.71 -17.88
N LYS A 234 -19.93 25.30 -19.06
CA LYS A 234 -20.97 25.95 -19.85
C LYS A 234 -21.88 24.85 -20.41
N ARG A 235 -23.00 24.62 -19.71
CA ARG A 235 -24.06 23.71 -20.12
C ARG A 235 -24.90 24.42 -21.19
N GLU A 236 -24.77 23.96 -22.42
CA GLU A 236 -25.59 24.35 -23.57
C GLU A 236 -27.05 23.96 -23.32
N LYS A 237 -27.97 24.93 -23.41
CA LYS A 237 -29.42 24.70 -23.44
C LYS A 237 -30.07 25.69 -24.40
N ASP A 238 -30.61 25.12 -25.48
CA ASP A 238 -31.91 25.40 -26.10
C ASP A 238 -32.36 26.87 -26.24
N LYS A 239 -32.30 27.38 -27.47
CA LYS A 239 -33.24 28.40 -27.95
C LYS A 239 -34.19 27.79 -28.97
N LYS A 240 -35.38 27.45 -28.50
CA LYS A 240 -36.59 27.25 -29.28
C LYS A 240 -37.44 28.52 -29.14
N LYS A 241 -37.41 29.40 -30.13
CA LYS A 241 -38.56 30.19 -30.61
C LYS A 241 -38.20 30.92 -31.90
#